data_AF-A0A290WS84-F1
#
_entry.id   AF-A0A290WS84-F1
#
_cell.length_a   1.000
_cell.length_b   1.000
_cell.length_c   1.000
_cell.angle_alpha   90.00
_cell.angle_beta   90.00
_cell.angle_gamma   90.00
#
_symmetry.space_group_name_H-M   'P 1'
#
loop_
_entity.id
_entity.type
_entity.pdbx_description
1 polymer ?
#
loop_
_entity_poly.entity_id
_entity_poly.type
_entity_poly.pdbx_seq_one_letter_code
_entity_poly.pdbx_strand_id
1 'polypeptide(L)' 'MELVDASTVIMNFMGHDYFASNRVLLTDIATMIKTGQRARNRGGLKGIPSQAPQYWAFP' A
#
# COMPACT_ATOMS: atom_id res chain seq x y z
N MET A 1 -8.19 -10.27 9.22
CA MET A 1 -8.25 -8.87 8.77
C MET A 1 -6.82 -8.37 8.63
N GLU A 2 -6.49 -7.70 7.53
CA GLU A 2 -5.17 -7.09 7.27
C GLU A 2 -5.38 -5.62 6.92
N LEU A 3 -4.45 -4.75 7.32
CA LEU A 3 -4.50 -3.32 7.06
C LEU A 3 -3.21 -2.89 6.35
N VAL A 4 -3.36 -2.12 5.27
CA VAL A 4 -2.24 -1.58 4.48
C VAL A 4 -2.17 -0.09 4.73
N ASP A 5 -1.05 0.35 5.30
CA ASP A 5 -0.70 1.74 5.54
C ASP A 5 -0.14 2.38 4.26
N ALA A 6 -0.79 3.45 3.81
CA ALA A 6 -0.30 4.30 2.74
C ALA A 6 0.02 5.73 3.23
N SER A 7 0.08 5.97 4.54
CA SER A 7 0.30 7.31 5.12
C SER A 7 1.69 7.87 4.81
N THR A 8 2.70 7.01 4.64
CA THR A 8 4.08 7.40 4.28
C THR A 8 4.24 7.65 2.77
N VAL A 9 3.26 7.25 1.98
CA VAL A 9 3.28 7.38 0.53
C VAL A 9 2.89 8.81 0.18
N ILE A 10 3.89 9.63 -0.21
CA ILE A 10 3.66 11.02 -0.64
C ILE A 10 2.73 11.02 -1.87
N MET A 11 1.54 11.61 -1.73
CA MET A 11 0.54 11.78 -2.81
C MET A 11 0.56 13.18 -3.44
N ASN A 12 1.52 14.02 -3.03
CA ASN A 12 1.54 15.44 -3.35
C ASN A 12 2.13 15.70 -4.74
N PHE A 13 1.30 16.30 -5.60
CA PHE A 13 1.76 17.24 -6.60
C PHE A 13 1.04 18.57 -6.33
N MET A 14 1.77 19.57 -5.83
CA MET A 14 1.29 20.96 -5.68
C MET A 14 -0.04 21.15 -4.89
N GLY A 15 -0.17 20.56 -3.69
CA GLY A 15 -1.25 20.91 -2.75
C GLY A 15 -2.60 20.21 -2.96
N HIS A 16 -2.65 19.18 -3.81
CA HIS A 16 -3.80 18.28 -3.95
C HIS A 16 -3.36 16.81 -3.80
N ASP A 17 -4.03 16.06 -2.93
CA ASP A 17 -3.83 14.62 -2.77
C ASP A 17 -4.38 13.89 -4.00
N TYR A 18 -3.51 13.48 -4.93
CA TYR A 18 -3.91 12.64 -6.05
C TYR A 18 -3.58 11.19 -5.74
N PHE A 19 -4.59 10.33 -5.59
CA PHE A 19 -4.38 8.86 -5.61
C PHE A 19 -3.65 8.41 -6.88
N ALA A 20 -3.80 9.17 -7.98
CA ALA A 20 -3.21 8.88 -9.27
C ALA A 20 -1.72 9.23 -9.41
N SER A 21 -1.15 10.03 -8.51
CA SER A 21 0.23 10.54 -8.66
C SER A 21 1.28 9.57 -8.11
N ASN A 22 0.89 8.61 -7.25
CA ASN A 22 1.84 7.66 -6.69
C ASN A 22 1.82 6.29 -7.41
N ARG A 23 2.81 6.09 -8.28
CA ARG A 23 2.98 4.87 -9.09
C ARG A 23 3.10 3.60 -8.24
N VAL A 24 3.72 3.68 -7.06
CA VAL A 24 3.93 2.51 -6.19
C VAL A 24 2.59 2.00 -5.66
N LEU A 25 1.75 2.91 -5.14
CA LEU A 25 0.42 2.58 -4.65
C LEU A 25 -0.49 2.05 -5.76
N LEU A 26 -0.52 2.71 -6.91
CA LEU A 26 -1.33 2.27 -8.06
C LEU A 26 -0.90 0.89 -8.57
N THR A 27 0.41 0.62 -8.61
CA THR A 27 0.94 -0.68 -9.04
C THR A 27 0.54 -1.77 -8.05
N ASP A 28 0.57 -1.49 -6.74
CA ASP A 28 0.15 -2.43 -5.71
C ASP A 28 -1.35 -2.76 -5.77
N ILE A 29 -2.20 -1.74 -5.98
CA ILE A 29 -3.65 -1.92 -6.19
C ILE A 29 -3.91 -2.74 -7.46
N ALA A 30 -3.26 -2.39 -8.57
CA ALA A 30 -3.40 -3.14 -9.82
C ALA A 30 -2.93 -4.59 -9.68
N THR A 31 -1.86 -4.83 -8.93
CA THR A 31 -1.37 -6.19 -8.63
C THR A 31 -2.40 -6.96 -7.83
N MET A 32 -2.96 -6.37 -6.76
CA MET A 32 -4.00 -6.99 -5.95
C MET A 32 -5.21 -7.40 -6.79
N ILE A 33 -5.68 -6.51 -7.67
CA ILE A 33 -6.81 -6.79 -8.55
C ILE A 33 -6.49 -7.92 -9.53
N LYS A 34 -5.28 -7.92 -10.11
CA LYS A 34 -4.87 -8.90 -11.14
C LYS A 34 -4.60 -10.29 -10.56
N THR A 35 -4.02 -10.38 -9.37
CA THR A 35 -3.49 -11.64 -8.82
C THR A 35 -4.29 -12.16 -7.63
N GLY A 36 -5.12 -11.33 -7.00
CA GLY A 36 -5.82 -11.68 -5.76
C GLY A 36 -4.88 -11.95 -4.57
N GLN A 37 -3.59 -11.60 -4.69
CA GLN A 37 -2.60 -11.90 -3.66
C GLN A 37 -2.85 -11.08 -2.39
N ARG A 38 -2.68 -11.75 -1.24
CA ARG A 38 -2.69 -11.14 0.09
C ARG A 38 -1.49 -10.20 0.27
N ALA A 39 -1.60 -9.26 1.20
CA ALA A 39 -0.56 -8.25 1.44
C ALA A 39 0.84 -8.85 1.67
N ARG A 40 0.94 -9.95 2.43
CA ARG A 40 2.20 -10.69 2.66
C ARG A 40 2.91 -11.22 1.40
N ASN A 41 2.19 -11.38 0.30
CA ASN A 41 2.70 -11.94 -0.95
C ASN A 41 2.98 -10.86 -2.00
N ARG A 42 2.82 -9.57 -1.67
CA ARG A 42 3.06 -8.44 -2.59
C ARG A 42 4.41 -7.81 -2.28
N GLY A 43 5.28 -7.73 -3.29
CA GLY A 43 6.68 -7.32 -3.10
C GLY A 43 6.90 -5.88 -2.65
N GLY A 44 5.89 -5.02 -2.75
CA GLY A 44 5.97 -3.60 -2.34
C GLY A 44 5.64 -3.33 -0.88
N LEU A 45 5.35 -4.36 -0.08
CA LEU A 45 4.86 -4.20 1.29
C LEU A 45 5.77 -4.86 2.31
N LYS A 46 5.98 -4.16 3.43
CA LYS A 46 6.72 -4.65 4.58
C LYS A 46 5.78 -4.82 5.76
N GLY A 47 5.86 -5.99 6.40
CA GLY A 47 5.09 -6.26 7.61
C GLY A 47 5.58 -5.41 8.76
N ILE A 48 4.66 -4.74 9.44
CA ILE A 48 4.93 -3.96 10.65
C ILE A 48 4.42 -4.77 11.85
N PRO A 49 5.24 -4.98 12.90
CA PRO A 49 4.78 -5.62 14.12
C PRO A 49 3.57 -4.86 14.71
N SER A 50 2.42 -5.54 14.80
CA SER A 50 1.19 -4.98 15.37
C SER A 50 0.45 -6.07 16.12
N GLN A 51 -0.20 -5.71 17.22
CA GLN A 51 -1.30 -6.53 17.74
C GLN A 51 -2.43 -6.51 16.71
N ALA A 52 -3.11 -7.64 16.51
CA ALA A 52 -4.05 -7.82 15.40
C ALA A 52 -5.00 -6.61 15.22
N PRO A 53 -5.28 -6.17 13.98
CA PRO A 53 -4.95 -6.80 12.70
C PRO A 53 -3.48 -6.67 12.26
N GLN A 54 -3.06 -7.54 11.34
CA GLN A 54 -1.72 -7.51 10.74
C GLN A 54 -1.57 -6.23 9.90
N TYR A 55 -0.48 -5.48 10.15
CA TYR A 55 -0.19 -4.21 9.49
C TYR A 55 0.91 -4.35 8.44
N TRP A 56 0.74 -3.67 7.30
CA TRP A 56 1.67 -3.67 6.17
C TRP A 56 1.88 -2.23 5.72
N ALA A 57 3.12 -1.80 5.49
CA ALA A 57 3.42 -0.45 4.99
C ALA A 57 4.28 -0.51 3.73
N PHE A 58 4.19 0.53 2.91
CA PHE A 58 5.16 0.79 1.85
C PHE A 58 6.50 1.23 2.47
N PRO A 59 7.65 0.78 1.93
CA PRO A 59 8.97 1.18 2.41
C PRO A 59 9.25 2.67 2.26
#